data_AF-A0A9E1UU39-F1
#
_entry.id   AF-A0A9E1UU39-F1
#
_cell.length_a   1.000
_cell.length_b   1.000
_cell.length_c   1.000
_cell.angle_alpha   90.00
_cell.angle_beta   90.00
_cell.angle_gamma   90.00
#
_symmetry.space_group_name_H-M   'P 1'
#
loop_
_entity.id
_entity.type
_entity.pdbx_description
1 polymer ?
#
loop_
_entity_poly.entity_id
_entity_poly.type
_entity_poly.pdbx_seq_one_letter_code
_entity_poly.pdbx_strand_id
1 'polypeptide(L)'
;HGAEAGTPRFNLMVRDYFTAWVEHMAEQGLKPHQLGVLILDEPHANEQDEIIIPWAKAIHAAQPEIDIFEDPTYRDPTKGVPEMFEVCTTLCPNVPMMITQGDKFREFYEAQRKAGRRLWLYSCSGPGKLLDPINYHRGQNWWAMRTGATGSFYWALGCAGKAGTSWNAYSQTGVEYSPFFVGKTSVTAGKHMEGIREGIQDFEYFTMLRKRVRRLAARGAPAAKLAKARKLLTDAPVQATVDMDVSSLTWSAPKDRGTMDRLRIQMLDQLAELK
;
A
#
# COMPACT_ATOMS: atom_id res chain seq x y z
N HIS A 1 -35.47 0.64 4.81
CA HIS A 1 -35.71 0.82 3.36
C HIS A 1 -34.42 1.30 2.70
N GLY A 2 -33.97 0.65 1.63
CA GLY A 2 -32.85 1.11 0.81
C GLY A 2 -33.33 1.93 -0.40
N ALA A 3 -32.39 2.56 -1.11
CA ALA A 3 -32.61 3.18 -2.43
C ALA A 3 -31.65 2.52 -3.43
N GLU A 4 -32.10 2.40 -4.69
CA GLU A 4 -31.25 1.90 -5.77
C GLU A 4 -30.08 2.86 -6.02
N ALA A 5 -28.87 2.30 -6.20
CA ALA A 5 -27.66 3.07 -6.39
C ALA A 5 -27.75 3.99 -7.63
N GLY A 6 -27.18 5.20 -7.53
CA GLY A 6 -27.22 6.20 -8.60
C GLY A 6 -28.53 6.99 -8.73
N THR A 7 -29.59 6.65 -7.99
CA THR A 7 -30.83 7.43 -7.98
C THR A 7 -30.71 8.74 -7.18
N PRO A 8 -31.55 9.76 -7.44
CA PRO A 8 -31.56 11.00 -6.65
C PRO A 8 -31.75 10.75 -5.14
N ARG A 9 -32.60 9.78 -4.78
CA ARG A 9 -32.81 9.40 -3.37
C ARG A 9 -31.55 8.80 -2.75
N PHE A 10 -30.87 7.90 -3.48
CA PHE A 10 -29.59 7.33 -3.03
C PHE A 10 -28.54 8.43 -2.84
N ASN A 11 -28.39 9.34 -3.80
CA ASN A 11 -27.42 10.43 -3.71
C ASN A 11 -27.68 11.34 -2.49
N LEU A 12 -28.95 11.63 -2.18
CA LEU A 12 -29.32 12.38 -0.97
C LEU A 12 -28.92 11.63 0.31
N MET A 13 -29.18 10.32 0.37
CA MET A 13 -28.83 9.50 1.54
C MET A 13 -27.31 9.43 1.76
N VAL A 14 -26.53 9.23 0.69
CA VAL A 14 -25.07 9.21 0.74
C VAL A 14 -24.53 10.57 1.17
N ARG A 15 -25.04 11.65 0.59
CA ARG A 15 -24.67 13.02 0.97
C ARG A 15 -24.89 13.26 2.45
N ASP A 16 -26.09 12.97 2.95
CA ASP A 16 -26.45 13.24 4.35
C ASP A 16 -25.57 12.42 5.30
N TYR A 17 -25.29 11.15 4.96
CA TYR A 17 -24.41 10.29 5.74
C TYR A 17 -22.96 10.79 5.81
N PHE A 18 -22.34 11.10 4.67
CA PHE A 18 -20.94 11.54 4.66
C PHE A 18 -20.77 12.98 5.14
N THR A 19 -21.78 13.83 4.99
CA THR A 19 -21.77 15.18 5.58
C THR A 19 -21.77 15.09 7.10
N ALA A 20 -22.58 14.22 7.70
CA ALA A 20 -22.57 14.01 9.15
C ALA A 20 -21.20 13.52 9.66
N TRP A 21 -20.52 12.62 8.92
CA TRP A 21 -19.16 12.20 9.27
C TRP A 21 -18.15 13.34 9.18
N VAL A 22 -18.20 14.14 8.11
CA VAL A 22 -17.28 15.27 7.91
C VAL A 22 -17.48 16.35 8.99
N GLU A 23 -18.72 16.68 9.31
CA GLU A 23 -19.05 17.64 10.38
C GLU A 23 -18.55 17.14 11.73
N HIS A 24 -18.78 15.87 12.06
CA HIS A 24 -18.28 15.28 13.30
C HIS A 24 -16.74 15.24 13.36
N MET A 25 -16.08 14.95 12.25
CA MET A 25 -14.62 15.02 12.15
C MET A 25 -14.08 16.43 12.36
N ALA A 26 -14.78 17.45 11.84
CA ALA A 26 -14.40 18.84 12.01
C ALA A 26 -14.46 19.29 13.48
N GLU A 27 -15.43 18.80 14.26
CA GLU A 27 -15.51 19.01 15.72
C GLU A 27 -14.25 18.50 16.45
N GLN A 28 -13.56 17.50 15.89
CA GLN A 28 -12.33 16.93 16.41
C GLN A 28 -11.06 17.55 15.80
N GLY A 29 -11.21 18.59 14.97
CA GLY A 29 -10.09 19.23 14.25
C GLY A 29 -9.52 18.38 13.11
N LEU A 30 -10.24 17.34 12.67
CA LEU A 30 -9.87 16.51 11.53
C LEU A 30 -10.42 17.12 10.23
N LYS A 31 -9.73 16.87 9.13
CA LYS A 31 -10.10 17.35 7.79
C LYS A 31 -10.75 16.22 6.97
N PRO A 32 -11.63 16.53 6.01
CA PRO A 32 -12.32 15.51 5.22
C PRO A 32 -11.38 14.52 4.52
N HIS A 33 -10.25 14.99 4.00
CA HIS A 33 -9.24 14.12 3.33
C HIS A 33 -8.51 13.14 4.26
N GLN A 34 -8.76 13.21 5.58
CA GLN A 34 -8.28 12.21 6.53
C GLN A 34 -9.26 11.04 6.66
N LEU A 35 -10.46 11.13 6.07
CA LEU A 35 -11.40 10.04 5.92
C LEU A 35 -11.10 9.30 4.62
N GLY A 36 -10.63 8.06 4.75
CA GLY A 36 -10.54 7.10 3.65
C GLY A 36 -11.76 6.19 3.66
N VAL A 37 -12.39 5.99 2.50
CA VAL A 37 -13.55 5.12 2.34
C VAL A 37 -13.22 4.03 1.33
N LEU A 38 -13.17 2.79 1.82
CA LEU A 38 -13.22 1.58 1.00
C LEU A 38 -14.69 1.23 0.76
N ILE A 39 -15.16 1.29 -0.48
CA ILE A 39 -16.57 1.04 -0.81
C ILE A 39 -16.81 -0.47 -0.89
N LEU A 40 -15.90 -1.20 -1.54
CA LEU A 40 -16.01 -2.65 -1.68
C LEU A 40 -14.63 -3.31 -1.60
N ASP A 41 -14.52 -4.36 -0.79
CA ASP A 41 -13.26 -5.06 -0.56
C ASP A 41 -12.86 -5.93 -1.76
N GLU A 42 -11.63 -5.76 -2.25
CA GLU A 42 -10.99 -6.56 -3.31
C GLU A 42 -11.82 -6.75 -4.61
N PRO A 43 -12.25 -5.66 -5.31
CA PRO A 43 -12.99 -5.79 -6.56
C PRO A 43 -12.16 -6.47 -7.66
N HIS A 44 -12.78 -7.43 -8.34
CA HIS A 44 -12.17 -8.26 -9.40
C HIS A 44 -13.16 -8.68 -10.50
N ALA A 45 -14.36 -8.10 -10.52
CA ALA A 45 -15.40 -8.32 -11.53
C ALA A 45 -16.25 -7.06 -11.75
N ASN A 46 -16.76 -6.88 -12.98
CA ASN A 46 -17.47 -5.66 -13.37
C ASN A 46 -18.73 -5.39 -12.54
N GLU A 47 -19.40 -6.43 -12.05
CA GLU A 47 -20.56 -6.30 -11.17
C GLU A 47 -20.20 -5.63 -9.84
N GLN A 48 -18.94 -5.76 -9.39
CA GLN A 48 -18.43 -5.06 -8.20
C GLN A 48 -18.09 -3.60 -8.54
N ASP A 49 -17.52 -3.34 -9.72
CA ASP A 49 -17.27 -1.98 -10.21
C ASP A 49 -18.58 -1.18 -10.31
N GLU A 50 -19.67 -1.82 -10.73
CA GLU A 50 -21.02 -1.24 -10.81
C GLU A 50 -21.59 -0.83 -9.44
N ILE A 51 -21.07 -1.40 -8.34
CA ILE A 51 -21.36 -0.95 -6.97
C ILE A 51 -20.50 0.27 -6.63
N ILE A 52 -19.20 0.22 -6.91
CA ILE A 52 -18.25 1.25 -6.51
C ILE A 52 -18.54 2.59 -7.19
N ILE A 53 -18.76 2.58 -8.51
CA ILE A 53 -18.93 3.79 -9.33
C ILE A 53 -20.03 4.73 -8.81
N PRO A 54 -21.29 4.30 -8.60
CA PRO A 54 -22.34 5.19 -8.13
C PRO A 54 -22.10 5.69 -6.70
N TRP A 55 -21.52 4.87 -5.81
CA TRP A 55 -21.16 5.30 -4.47
C TRP A 55 -20.07 6.37 -4.49
N ALA A 56 -18.96 6.13 -5.19
CA ALA A 56 -17.85 7.07 -5.29
C ALA A 56 -18.31 8.42 -5.88
N LYS A 57 -19.14 8.40 -6.93
CA LYS A 57 -19.70 9.63 -7.53
C LYS A 57 -20.59 10.39 -6.57
N ALA A 58 -21.44 9.70 -5.81
CA ALA A 58 -22.30 10.33 -4.81
C ALA A 58 -21.48 10.93 -3.65
N ILE A 59 -20.42 10.25 -3.21
CA ILE A 59 -19.50 10.76 -2.18
C ILE A 59 -18.78 12.00 -2.70
N HIS A 60 -18.16 11.95 -3.88
CA HIS A 60 -17.45 13.09 -4.47
C HIS A 60 -18.35 14.31 -4.68
N ALA A 61 -19.60 14.10 -5.11
CA ALA A 61 -20.56 15.18 -5.28
C ALA A 61 -20.95 15.84 -3.96
N ALA A 62 -20.94 15.09 -2.85
CA ALA A 62 -21.29 15.58 -1.53
C ALA A 62 -20.11 16.19 -0.76
N GLN A 63 -18.97 15.50 -0.79
CA GLN A 63 -17.80 15.73 0.05
C GLN A 63 -16.52 15.44 -0.79
N PRO A 64 -16.13 16.35 -1.71
CA PRO A 64 -15.10 16.11 -2.72
C PRO A 64 -13.67 15.92 -2.16
N GLU A 65 -13.46 16.22 -0.88
CA GLU A 65 -12.16 16.05 -0.22
C GLU A 65 -12.00 14.66 0.43
N ILE A 66 -13.05 13.83 0.52
CA ILE A 66 -12.94 12.47 1.06
C ILE A 66 -12.06 11.61 0.13
N ASP A 67 -11.17 10.79 0.71
CA ASP A 67 -10.32 9.87 -0.05
C ASP A 67 -11.11 8.60 -0.40
N ILE A 68 -11.47 8.44 -1.67
CA ILE A 68 -12.02 7.18 -2.17
C ILE A 68 -10.87 6.22 -2.38
N PHE A 69 -10.83 5.18 -1.58
CA PHE A 69 -9.76 4.18 -1.52
C PHE A 69 -10.31 2.85 -2.04
N GLU A 70 -9.62 2.21 -2.98
CA GLU A 70 -10.00 0.87 -3.46
C GLU A 70 -8.76 -0.01 -3.62
N ASP A 71 -8.91 -1.31 -3.34
CA ASP A 71 -7.84 -2.32 -3.41
C ASP A 71 -8.13 -3.44 -4.44
N PRO A 72 -8.29 -3.10 -5.73
CA PRO A 72 -8.68 -4.05 -6.77
C PRO A 72 -7.73 -5.25 -6.91
N THR A 73 -8.33 -6.44 -7.05
CA THR A 73 -7.64 -7.73 -7.21
C THR A 73 -7.91 -8.38 -8.58
N TYR A 74 -8.09 -7.56 -9.61
CA TYR A 74 -8.08 -8.02 -11.00
C TYR A 74 -6.72 -8.61 -11.39
N ARG A 75 -6.69 -9.88 -11.83
CA ARG A 75 -5.46 -10.49 -12.39
C ARG A 75 -4.97 -9.76 -13.64
N ASP A 76 -5.91 -9.35 -14.48
CA ASP A 76 -5.69 -8.42 -15.58
C ASP A 76 -6.50 -7.14 -15.29
N PRO A 77 -5.87 -6.07 -14.78
CA PRO A 77 -6.58 -4.86 -14.39
C PRO A 77 -7.20 -4.11 -15.59
N THR A 78 -6.85 -4.46 -16.83
CA THR A 78 -7.51 -3.92 -18.03
C THR A 78 -8.92 -4.45 -18.24
N LYS A 79 -9.34 -5.46 -17.47
CA LYS A 79 -10.70 -6.03 -17.51
C LYS A 79 -11.69 -5.26 -16.67
N GLY A 80 -11.25 -4.51 -15.66
CA GLY A 80 -12.13 -3.67 -14.86
C GLY A 80 -12.66 -2.49 -15.67
N VAL A 81 -13.81 -1.98 -15.26
CA VAL A 81 -14.45 -0.81 -15.87
C VAL A 81 -13.54 0.41 -15.63
N PRO A 82 -13.09 1.13 -16.69
CA PRO A 82 -12.16 2.25 -16.52
C PRO A 82 -12.65 3.31 -15.52
N GLU A 83 -13.96 3.59 -15.51
CA GLU A 83 -14.58 4.56 -14.61
C GLU A 83 -14.37 4.20 -13.13
N MET A 84 -14.31 2.90 -12.75
CA MET A 84 -14.04 2.49 -11.37
C MET A 84 -12.69 3.02 -10.89
N PHE A 85 -11.65 2.91 -11.72
CA PHE A 85 -10.33 3.42 -11.36
C PHE A 85 -10.26 4.96 -11.39
N GLU A 86 -11.06 5.61 -12.24
CA GLU A 86 -11.10 7.08 -12.39
C GLU A 86 -11.78 7.78 -11.22
N VAL A 87 -12.82 7.17 -10.65
CA VAL A 87 -13.52 7.71 -9.47
C VAL A 87 -12.75 7.51 -8.17
N CYS A 88 -11.72 6.67 -8.15
CA CYS A 88 -10.88 6.46 -6.97
C CYS A 88 -9.82 7.55 -6.82
N THR A 89 -9.64 8.04 -5.60
CA THR A 89 -8.55 8.96 -5.24
C THR A 89 -7.25 8.19 -4.98
N THR A 90 -7.37 7.05 -4.28
CA THR A 90 -6.27 6.13 -3.96
C THR A 90 -6.58 4.73 -4.46
N LEU A 91 -5.64 4.15 -5.21
CA LEU A 91 -5.67 2.74 -5.62
C LEU A 91 -4.59 1.96 -4.86
N CYS A 92 -4.94 0.78 -4.38
CA CYS A 92 -4.09 -0.04 -3.54
C CYS A 92 -3.90 -1.46 -4.11
N PRO A 93 -3.20 -1.63 -5.25
CA PRO A 93 -3.00 -2.96 -5.85
C PRO A 93 -2.27 -3.96 -4.93
N ASN A 94 -2.65 -5.23 -5.09
CA ASN A 94 -2.04 -6.36 -4.42
C ASN A 94 -0.62 -6.66 -4.93
N VAL A 95 0.39 -6.68 -4.05
CA VAL A 95 1.80 -6.90 -4.39
C VAL A 95 2.10 -8.32 -4.88
N PRO A 96 1.62 -9.39 -4.23
CA PRO A 96 1.76 -10.74 -4.78
C PRO A 96 1.25 -10.86 -6.23
N MET A 97 0.13 -10.22 -6.55
CA MET A 97 -0.37 -10.15 -7.93
C MET A 97 0.54 -9.32 -8.83
N MET A 98 1.02 -8.16 -8.38
CA MET A 98 1.99 -7.36 -9.13
C MET A 98 3.27 -8.13 -9.49
N ILE A 99 3.75 -8.98 -8.57
CA ILE A 99 4.89 -9.87 -8.79
C ILE A 99 4.52 -10.94 -9.83
N THR A 100 3.39 -11.61 -9.64
CA THR A 100 2.92 -12.71 -10.49
C THR A 100 2.64 -12.29 -11.93
N GLN A 101 1.96 -11.15 -12.11
CA GLN A 101 1.45 -10.68 -13.40
C GLN A 101 2.47 -9.85 -14.19
N GLY A 102 3.56 -9.42 -13.55
CA GLY A 102 4.69 -8.81 -14.23
C GLY A 102 4.45 -7.39 -14.74
N ASP A 103 5.13 -7.02 -15.82
CA ASP A 103 5.23 -5.64 -16.29
C ASP A 103 3.89 -5.04 -16.72
N LYS A 104 3.02 -5.82 -17.38
CA LYS A 104 1.70 -5.31 -17.81
C LYS A 104 0.86 -4.81 -16.64
N PHE A 105 0.88 -5.53 -15.52
CA PHE A 105 0.19 -5.11 -14.30
C PHE A 105 0.79 -3.83 -13.74
N ARG A 106 2.13 -3.73 -13.69
CA ARG A 106 2.83 -2.53 -13.20
C ARG A 106 2.59 -1.31 -14.08
N GLU A 107 2.63 -1.48 -15.39
CA GLU A 107 2.39 -0.43 -16.38
C GLU A 107 0.98 0.13 -16.28
N PHE A 108 -0.02 -0.72 -16.02
CA PHE A 108 -1.39 -0.29 -15.78
C PHE A 108 -1.47 0.68 -14.59
N TYR A 109 -0.96 0.30 -13.42
CA TYR A 109 -1.03 1.17 -12.23
C TYR A 109 -0.12 2.40 -12.35
N GLU A 110 1.01 2.30 -13.06
CA GLU A 110 1.81 3.48 -13.40
C GLU A 110 1.04 4.47 -14.27
N ALA A 111 0.21 4.01 -15.21
CA ALA A 111 -0.70 4.88 -15.96
C ALA A 111 -1.76 5.53 -15.06
N GLN A 112 -2.32 4.79 -14.09
CA GLN A 112 -3.23 5.35 -13.09
C GLN A 112 -2.55 6.48 -12.29
N ARG A 113 -1.33 6.24 -11.82
CA ARG A 113 -0.52 7.23 -11.09
C ARG A 113 -0.24 8.48 -11.91
N LYS A 114 0.15 8.31 -13.18
CA LYS A 114 0.42 9.43 -14.10
C LYS A 114 -0.81 10.28 -14.36
N ALA A 115 -1.99 9.68 -14.34
CA ALA A 115 -3.24 10.39 -14.50
C ALA A 115 -3.85 10.87 -13.16
N GLY A 116 -3.03 10.96 -12.10
CA GLY A 116 -3.33 11.72 -10.89
C GLY A 116 -3.77 10.89 -9.68
N ARG A 117 -3.94 9.57 -9.83
CA ARG A 117 -4.32 8.70 -8.71
C ARG A 117 -3.14 8.49 -7.77
N ARG A 118 -3.41 8.46 -6.46
CA ARG A 118 -2.42 8.03 -5.47
C ARG A 118 -2.32 6.51 -5.49
N LEU A 119 -1.10 5.98 -5.47
CA LEU A 119 -0.88 4.54 -5.33
C LEU A 119 -0.43 4.21 -3.92
N TRP A 120 -1.11 3.24 -3.30
CA TRP A 120 -0.64 2.49 -2.15
C TRP A 120 -0.42 1.04 -2.57
N LEU A 121 0.21 0.22 -1.75
CA LEU A 121 0.40 -1.20 -2.04
C LEU A 121 -0.18 -2.05 -0.93
N TYR A 122 -0.77 -3.18 -1.30
CA TYR A 122 -1.50 -4.05 -0.39
C TYR A 122 -0.97 -5.49 -0.44
N SER A 123 -1.02 -6.17 0.71
CA SER A 123 -0.71 -7.60 0.82
C SER A 123 -1.63 -8.31 1.81
N CYS A 124 -2.19 -9.45 1.40
CA CYS A 124 -3.16 -10.23 2.17
C CYS A 124 -3.00 -11.75 2.17
N SER A 125 -1.90 -12.26 1.61
CA SER A 125 -1.59 -13.68 1.67
C SER A 125 -1.52 -14.16 3.12
N GLY A 126 -1.88 -15.43 3.31
CA GLY A 126 -1.74 -16.13 4.57
C GLY A 126 -1.49 -17.62 4.35
N PRO A 127 -1.04 -18.37 5.38
CA PRO A 127 -0.78 -17.91 6.74
C PRO A 127 0.42 -16.97 6.87
N GLY A 128 0.26 -15.85 7.59
CA GLY A 128 1.25 -14.79 7.74
C GLY A 128 2.58 -15.28 8.30
N LYS A 129 2.57 -16.26 9.22
CA LYS A 129 3.79 -16.84 9.81
C LYS A 129 4.63 -17.67 8.85
N LEU A 130 4.09 -18.01 7.68
CA LEU A 130 4.81 -18.71 6.61
C LEU A 130 5.38 -17.76 5.58
N LEU A 131 5.11 -16.45 5.69
CA LEU A 131 5.59 -15.43 4.76
C LEU A 131 6.90 -14.85 5.26
N ASP A 132 7.76 -14.45 4.33
CA ASP A 132 9.09 -13.96 4.64
C ASP A 132 9.04 -12.50 5.14
N PRO A 133 9.61 -12.16 6.32
CA PRO A 133 9.65 -10.80 6.83
C PRO A 133 10.36 -9.81 5.91
N ILE A 134 11.27 -10.29 5.08
CA ILE A 134 12.07 -9.44 4.22
C ILE A 134 11.38 -9.30 2.87
N ASN A 135 11.12 -10.40 2.14
CA ASN A 135 10.55 -10.26 0.80
C ASN A 135 9.06 -9.87 0.80
N TYR A 136 8.25 -10.45 1.69
CA TYR A 136 6.81 -10.17 1.72
C TYR A 136 6.50 -8.90 2.52
N HIS A 137 7.05 -8.76 3.72
CA HIS A 137 6.76 -7.61 4.58
C HIS A 137 7.64 -6.39 4.24
N ARG A 138 8.95 -6.44 4.52
CA ARG A 138 9.86 -5.30 4.26
C ARG A 138 9.84 -4.87 2.79
N GLY A 139 9.83 -5.84 1.88
CA GLY A 139 9.89 -5.70 0.43
C GLY A 139 8.73 -4.94 -0.19
N GLN A 140 7.55 -4.92 0.45
CA GLN A 140 6.43 -4.10 -0.02
C GLN A 140 6.79 -2.60 -0.08
N ASN A 141 7.58 -2.11 0.88
CA ASN A 141 8.02 -0.71 0.87
C ASN A 141 9.05 -0.43 -0.24
N TRP A 142 9.87 -1.43 -0.61
CA TRP A 142 10.77 -1.34 -1.75
C TRP A 142 10.02 -1.38 -3.08
N TRP A 143 8.97 -2.19 -3.18
CA TRP A 143 8.02 -2.12 -4.30
C TRP A 143 7.37 -0.75 -4.37
N ALA A 144 7.00 -0.14 -3.23
CA ALA A 144 6.42 1.20 -3.24
C ALA A 144 7.38 2.25 -3.78
N MET A 145 8.67 2.18 -3.43
CA MET A 145 9.71 3.03 -4.04
C MET A 145 9.82 2.82 -5.54
N ARG A 146 9.76 1.55 -6.01
CA ARG A 146 9.89 1.19 -7.43
C ARG A 146 8.71 1.67 -8.27
N THR A 147 7.49 1.62 -7.73
CA THR A 147 6.27 2.00 -8.45
C THR A 147 5.84 3.45 -8.22
N GLY A 148 6.55 4.17 -7.35
CA GLY A 148 6.17 5.53 -6.96
C GLY A 148 4.94 5.59 -6.05
N ALA A 149 4.54 4.46 -5.45
CA ALA A 149 3.52 4.42 -4.42
C ALA A 149 3.98 5.13 -3.14
N THR A 150 3.03 5.61 -2.35
CA THR A 150 3.27 6.43 -1.16
C THR A 150 2.72 5.81 0.13
N GLY A 151 2.17 4.61 0.05
CA GLY A 151 1.61 3.90 1.20
C GLY A 151 1.74 2.39 1.05
N SER A 152 1.61 1.71 2.19
CA SER A 152 1.77 0.27 2.34
C SER A 152 0.72 -0.22 3.33
N PHE A 153 -0.06 -1.23 2.93
CA PHE A 153 -1.20 -1.75 3.66
C PHE A 153 -1.12 -3.28 3.78
N TYR A 154 -1.59 -3.79 4.92
CA TYR A 154 -1.73 -5.23 5.17
C TYR A 154 -3.12 -5.46 5.73
N TRP A 155 -3.85 -6.43 5.19
CA TRP A 155 -5.27 -6.60 5.48
C TRP A 155 -5.59 -6.74 6.97
N ALA A 156 -4.70 -7.40 7.74
CA ALA A 156 -4.91 -7.59 9.16
C ALA A 156 -3.63 -7.51 9.98
N LEU A 157 -3.70 -6.71 11.04
CA LEU A 157 -2.71 -6.69 12.11
C LEU A 157 -3.13 -7.55 13.32
N GLY A 158 -4.43 -7.84 13.50
CA GLY A 158 -4.95 -8.54 14.69
C GLY A 158 -5.60 -9.90 14.42
N CYS A 159 -5.61 -10.39 13.17
CA CYS A 159 -6.35 -11.62 12.83
C CYS A 159 -5.60 -12.88 13.25
N ALA A 160 -5.80 -13.29 14.51
CA ALA A 160 -5.08 -14.37 15.17
C ALA A 160 -5.58 -15.81 14.85
N GLY A 161 -6.06 -16.07 13.62
CA GLY A 161 -6.44 -17.42 13.20
C GLY A 161 -7.77 -17.96 13.77
N LYS A 162 -8.77 -17.07 13.94
CA LYS A 162 -10.15 -17.32 14.46
C LYS A 162 -10.24 -17.76 15.93
N ALA A 163 -9.45 -18.73 16.36
CA ALA A 163 -9.44 -19.29 17.71
C ALA A 163 -8.00 -19.45 18.22
N GLY A 164 -7.85 -19.64 19.53
CA GLY A 164 -6.55 -19.83 20.15
C GLY A 164 -5.75 -18.53 20.30
N THR A 165 -4.43 -18.65 20.31
CA THR A 165 -3.51 -17.51 20.40
C THR A 165 -2.42 -17.67 19.34
N SER A 166 -1.84 -16.57 18.87
CA SER A 166 -0.72 -16.62 17.93
C SER A 166 0.52 -17.33 18.50
N TRP A 167 0.57 -17.55 19.82
CA TRP A 167 1.62 -18.30 20.51
C TRP A 167 1.48 -19.82 20.39
N ASN A 168 0.29 -20.31 20.03
CA ASN A 168 0.04 -21.72 19.82
C ASN A 168 -0.74 -21.95 18.51
N ALA A 169 0.01 -22.04 17.41
CA ALA A 169 -0.56 -22.23 16.07
C ALA A 169 -1.42 -23.51 15.96
N TYR A 170 -1.12 -24.56 16.74
CA TYR A 170 -1.91 -25.80 16.74
C TYR A 170 -3.32 -25.62 17.30
N SER A 171 -3.56 -24.57 18.08
CA SER A 171 -4.89 -24.23 18.61
C SER A 171 -5.71 -23.34 17.67
N GLN A 172 -5.12 -22.88 16.57
CA GLN A 172 -5.79 -22.00 15.60
C GLN A 172 -6.63 -22.83 14.63
N THR A 173 -7.87 -22.39 14.39
CA THR A 173 -8.81 -23.07 13.48
C THR A 173 -9.00 -22.35 12.15
N GLY A 174 -8.37 -21.18 11.99
CA GLY A 174 -8.38 -20.38 10.79
C GLY A 174 -6.97 -19.93 10.39
N VAL A 175 -6.91 -19.19 9.29
CA VAL A 175 -5.65 -18.63 8.79
C VAL A 175 -5.25 -17.45 9.68
N GLU A 176 -4.05 -17.53 10.25
CA GLU A 176 -3.40 -16.45 10.98
C GLU A 176 -2.75 -15.48 9.99
N TYR A 177 -3.01 -14.18 10.13
CA TYR A 177 -2.43 -13.16 9.26
C TYR A 177 -1.64 -12.09 10.02
N SER A 178 -1.76 -12.06 11.34
CA SER A 178 -1.11 -11.04 12.16
C SER A 178 0.41 -11.13 12.02
N PRO A 179 1.08 -9.99 11.80
CA PRO A 179 2.53 -9.92 11.92
C PRO A 179 2.98 -9.96 13.40
N PHE A 180 2.05 -9.79 14.34
CA PHE A 180 2.26 -9.85 15.78
C PHE A 180 1.99 -11.26 16.35
N PHE A 181 2.48 -11.49 17.56
CA PHE A 181 1.98 -12.55 18.43
C PHE A 181 0.96 -11.94 19.39
N VAL A 182 -0.33 -12.22 19.16
CA VAL A 182 -1.43 -11.69 19.96
C VAL A 182 -1.77 -12.68 21.08
N GLY A 183 -1.60 -12.25 22.32
CA GLY A 183 -2.03 -12.96 23.53
C GLY A 183 -3.26 -12.28 24.15
N LYS A 184 -3.74 -12.83 25.28
CA LYS A 184 -4.94 -12.31 25.97
C LYS A 184 -4.78 -10.87 26.49
N THR A 185 -3.58 -10.52 26.93
CA THR A 185 -3.28 -9.23 27.58
C THR A 185 -2.02 -8.55 27.04
N SER A 186 -1.43 -9.10 25.98
CA SER A 186 -0.19 -8.57 25.40
C SER A 186 -0.16 -8.78 23.89
N VAL A 187 0.53 -7.86 23.21
CA VAL A 187 0.83 -7.94 21.78
C VAL A 187 2.34 -7.84 21.64
N THR A 188 2.96 -8.86 21.06
CA THR A 188 4.41 -8.91 20.87
C THR A 188 4.74 -8.82 19.38
N ALA A 189 5.66 -7.94 18.99
CA ALA A 189 6.13 -7.85 17.61
C ALA A 189 6.77 -9.17 17.18
N GLY A 190 6.27 -9.74 16.07
CA GLY A 190 6.96 -10.84 15.38
C GLY A 190 8.00 -10.31 14.41
N LYS A 191 8.86 -11.19 13.88
CA LYS A 191 9.84 -10.84 12.84
C LYS A 191 9.18 -10.15 11.63
N HIS A 192 7.96 -10.56 11.29
CA HIS A 192 7.12 -9.94 10.25
C HIS A 192 6.85 -8.46 10.53
N MET A 193 6.49 -8.10 11.76
CA MET A 193 6.27 -6.70 12.14
C MET A 193 7.58 -5.92 12.13
N GLU A 194 8.69 -6.51 12.57
CA GLU A 194 10.00 -5.88 12.44
C GLU A 194 10.38 -5.65 10.97
N GLY A 195 10.02 -6.57 10.07
CA GLY A 195 10.16 -6.39 8.62
C GLY A 195 9.34 -5.19 8.10
N ILE A 196 8.09 -5.05 8.54
CA ILE A 196 7.25 -3.88 8.22
C ILE A 196 7.92 -2.59 8.74
N ARG A 197 8.35 -2.57 10.01
CA ARG A 197 9.00 -1.42 10.65
C ARG A 197 10.27 -1.01 9.91
N GLU A 198 11.13 -1.96 9.58
CA GLU A 198 12.36 -1.70 8.82
C GLU A 198 12.07 -1.21 7.41
N GLY A 199 11.03 -1.74 6.74
CA GLY A 199 10.65 -1.28 5.41
C GLY A 199 10.16 0.16 5.40
N ILE A 200 9.45 0.58 6.44
CA ILE A 200 9.07 1.99 6.64
C ILE A 200 10.33 2.86 6.78
N GLN A 201 11.30 2.44 7.60
CA GLN A 201 12.56 3.15 7.78
C GLN A 201 13.39 3.22 6.48
N ASP A 202 13.42 2.15 5.68
CA ASP A 202 14.04 2.17 4.35
C ASP A 202 13.38 3.26 3.47
N PHE A 203 12.05 3.34 3.48
CA PHE A 203 11.27 4.34 2.72
C PHE A 203 11.54 5.77 3.19
N GLU A 204 11.75 5.98 4.49
CA GLU A 204 12.17 7.26 5.05
C GLU A 204 13.54 7.69 4.51
N TYR A 205 14.52 6.77 4.48
CA TYR A 205 15.87 7.06 3.98
C TYR A 205 15.82 7.43 2.49
N PHE A 206 15.06 6.68 1.70
CA PHE A 206 14.81 6.98 0.30
C PHE A 206 14.19 8.37 0.11
N THR A 207 13.16 8.70 0.89
CA THR A 207 12.46 9.99 0.81
C THR A 207 13.35 11.15 1.23
N MET A 208 14.13 10.99 2.30
CA MET A 208 15.11 11.97 2.76
C MET A 208 16.18 12.23 1.70
N LEU A 209 16.73 11.18 1.09
CA LEU A 209 17.75 11.29 0.05
C LEU A 209 17.19 12.02 -1.18
N ARG A 210 16.00 11.64 -1.63
CA ARG A 210 15.28 12.29 -2.73
C ARG A 210 15.05 13.78 -2.46
N LYS A 211 14.60 14.14 -1.25
CA LYS A 211 14.41 15.54 -0.84
C LYS A 211 15.73 16.32 -0.81
N ARG A 212 16.80 15.71 -0.29
CA ARG A 212 18.15 16.29 -0.25
C ARG A 212 18.67 16.59 -1.66
N VAL A 213 18.59 15.62 -2.57
CA VAL A 213 19.01 15.80 -3.97
C VAL A 213 18.24 16.92 -4.65
N ARG A 214 16.90 16.95 -4.51
CA ARG A 214 16.06 18.02 -5.06
C ARG A 214 16.47 19.40 -4.55
N ARG A 215 16.68 19.54 -3.24
CA ARG A 215 17.08 20.81 -2.61
C ARG A 215 18.45 21.30 -3.10
N LEU A 216 19.44 20.41 -3.18
CA LEU A 216 20.77 20.78 -3.66
C LEU A 216 20.77 21.14 -5.14
N ALA A 217 20.02 20.41 -5.96
CA ALA A 217 19.86 20.73 -7.38
C ALA A 217 19.23 22.13 -7.57
N ALA A 218 18.19 22.46 -6.80
CA ALA A 218 17.57 23.79 -6.82
C ALA A 218 18.52 24.92 -6.37
N ARG A 219 19.60 24.60 -5.65
CA ARG A 219 20.66 25.54 -5.24
C ARG A 219 21.86 25.56 -6.20
N GLY A 220 21.75 24.92 -7.37
CA GLY A 220 22.81 24.92 -8.37
C GLY A 220 23.97 23.97 -8.08
N ALA A 221 23.79 22.96 -7.22
CA ALA A 221 24.84 21.96 -6.98
C ALA A 221 25.20 21.23 -8.29
N PRO A 222 26.50 21.01 -8.60
CA PRO A 222 26.92 20.34 -9.83
C PRO A 222 26.32 18.94 -9.96
N ALA A 223 25.93 18.56 -11.20
CA ALA A 223 25.36 17.25 -11.48
C ALA A 223 26.26 16.09 -11.01
N ALA A 224 27.58 16.24 -11.14
CA ALA A 224 28.57 15.26 -10.69
C ALA A 224 28.46 14.97 -9.17
N LYS A 225 28.20 15.99 -8.34
CA LYS A 225 28.01 15.83 -6.89
C LYS A 225 26.75 15.03 -6.55
N LEU A 226 25.74 15.08 -7.42
CA LEU A 226 24.45 14.41 -7.21
C LEU A 226 24.34 13.06 -7.92
N ALA A 227 25.32 12.70 -8.75
CA ALA A 227 25.21 11.55 -9.67
C ALA A 227 25.01 10.22 -8.93
N LYS A 228 25.81 9.94 -7.89
CA LYS A 228 25.73 8.70 -7.11
C LYS A 228 24.38 8.58 -6.39
N ALA A 229 23.91 9.65 -5.74
CA ALA A 229 22.61 9.67 -5.10
C ALA A 229 21.43 9.52 -6.09
N ARG A 230 21.50 10.17 -7.26
CA ARG A 230 20.47 10.01 -8.31
C ARG A 230 20.43 8.59 -8.84
N LYS A 231 21.58 7.99 -9.11
CA LYS A 231 21.69 6.59 -9.53
C LYS A 231 21.08 5.66 -8.47
N LEU A 232 21.41 5.88 -7.20
CA LEU A 232 20.87 5.06 -6.11
C LEU A 232 19.35 5.17 -5.98
N LEU A 233 18.78 6.37 -6.13
CA LEU A 233 17.32 6.59 -6.12
C LEU A 233 16.59 5.89 -7.28
N THR A 234 17.28 5.63 -8.39
CA THR A 234 16.72 4.89 -9.54
C THR A 234 16.93 3.39 -9.39
N ASP A 235 18.14 2.97 -9.04
CA ASP A 235 18.56 1.57 -9.17
C ASP A 235 18.25 0.75 -7.92
N ALA A 236 18.30 1.34 -6.72
CA ALA A 236 18.13 0.58 -5.48
C ALA A 236 16.74 -0.10 -5.38
N PRO A 237 15.62 0.55 -5.70
CA PRO A 237 14.32 -0.13 -5.70
C PRO A 237 14.24 -1.29 -6.69
N VAL A 238 14.91 -1.18 -7.84
CA VAL A 238 14.98 -2.26 -8.83
C VAL A 238 15.83 -3.42 -8.29
N GLN A 239 17.04 -3.13 -7.79
CA GLN A 239 17.94 -4.14 -7.22
C GLN A 239 17.32 -4.87 -6.02
N ALA A 240 16.57 -4.17 -5.17
CA ALA A 240 15.90 -4.79 -4.03
C ALA A 240 14.77 -5.74 -4.41
N THR A 241 14.17 -5.59 -5.61
CA THR A 241 12.93 -6.29 -5.99
C THR A 241 13.07 -7.19 -7.23
N VAL A 242 14.22 -7.16 -7.92
CA VAL A 242 14.41 -7.88 -9.19
C VAL A 242 14.31 -9.40 -9.03
N ASP A 243 14.82 -9.95 -7.93
CA ASP A 243 14.83 -11.40 -7.65
C ASP A 243 13.59 -11.84 -6.85
N MET A 244 12.60 -10.97 -6.67
CA MET A 244 11.37 -11.31 -5.97
C MET A 244 10.36 -11.94 -6.93
N ASP A 245 10.12 -13.23 -6.73
CA ASP A 245 8.99 -13.96 -7.30
C ASP A 245 8.02 -14.46 -6.20
N VAL A 246 6.92 -15.09 -6.62
CA VAL A 246 5.89 -15.63 -5.71
C VAL A 246 6.46 -16.64 -4.72
N SER A 247 7.41 -17.47 -5.15
CA SER A 247 8.04 -18.48 -4.28
C SER A 247 8.91 -17.81 -3.21
N SER A 248 9.59 -16.72 -3.57
CA SER A 248 10.46 -15.96 -2.68
C SER A 248 9.69 -15.24 -1.56
N LEU A 249 8.37 -15.11 -1.66
CA LEU A 249 7.53 -14.53 -0.60
C LEU A 249 7.36 -15.46 0.61
N THR A 250 7.64 -16.76 0.44
CA THR A 250 7.53 -17.75 1.52
C THR A 250 8.81 -17.78 2.38
N TRP A 251 8.67 -17.96 3.69
CA TRP A 251 9.80 -17.95 4.63
C TRP A 251 10.88 -18.98 4.26
N SER A 252 10.47 -20.18 3.87
CA SER A 252 11.37 -21.33 3.65
C SER A 252 12.22 -21.22 2.38
N ALA A 253 11.85 -20.36 1.43
CA ALA A 253 12.61 -20.21 0.19
C ALA A 253 14.04 -19.70 0.48
N PRO A 254 15.08 -20.29 -0.15
CA PRO A 254 16.42 -19.70 -0.17
C PRO A 254 16.42 -18.37 -0.92
N LYS A 255 17.06 -17.35 -0.35
CA LYS A 255 17.18 -15.99 -0.94
C LYS A 255 18.23 -15.16 -0.20
N ASP A 256 18.73 -14.11 -0.85
CA ASP A 256 19.56 -13.10 -0.19
C ASP A 256 18.68 -12.16 0.65
N ARG A 257 18.91 -12.19 1.97
CA ARG A 257 18.20 -11.35 2.95
C ARG A 257 18.97 -10.08 3.31
N GLY A 258 20.19 -9.89 2.80
CA GLY A 258 21.05 -8.74 3.08
C GLY A 258 21.00 -7.64 2.03
N THR A 259 20.37 -7.85 0.87
CA THR A 259 20.32 -6.85 -0.22
C THR A 259 19.72 -5.52 0.26
N MET A 260 18.58 -5.54 0.92
CA MET A 260 17.92 -4.33 1.42
C MET A 260 18.76 -3.58 2.45
N ASP A 261 19.50 -4.30 3.31
CA ASP A 261 20.40 -3.67 4.28
C ASP A 261 21.56 -2.94 3.63
N ARG A 262 22.22 -3.59 2.67
CA ARG A 262 23.33 -2.98 1.92
C ARG A 262 22.85 -1.72 1.19
N LEU A 263 21.66 -1.76 0.58
CA LEU A 263 21.09 -0.62 -0.12
C LEU A 263 20.66 0.50 0.83
N ARG A 264 20.06 0.19 1.99
CA ARG A 264 19.76 1.18 3.04
C ARG A 264 21.02 1.89 3.52
N ILE A 265 22.11 1.15 3.78
CA ILE A 265 23.39 1.73 4.20
C ILE A 265 23.94 2.66 3.13
N GLN A 266 23.93 2.25 1.86
CA GLN A 266 24.34 3.14 0.76
C GLN A 266 23.52 4.44 0.72
N MET A 267 22.20 4.37 0.99
CA MET A 267 21.35 5.57 1.04
C MET A 267 21.73 6.48 2.22
N LEU A 268 22.06 5.90 3.37
CA LEU A 268 22.54 6.65 4.54
C LEU A 268 23.86 7.34 4.26
N ASP A 269 24.82 6.63 3.67
CA ASP A 269 26.13 7.17 3.34
C ASP A 269 25.98 8.34 2.36
N GLN A 270 25.12 8.22 1.35
CA GLN A 270 24.81 9.32 0.44
C GLN A 270 24.15 10.52 1.14
N LEU A 271 23.27 10.27 2.11
CA LEU A 271 22.69 11.34 2.91
C LEU A 271 23.75 12.08 3.74
N ALA A 272 24.75 11.36 4.26
CA ALA A 272 25.85 11.92 5.03
C ALA A 272 26.83 12.72 4.15
N GLU A 273 27.20 12.19 2.98
CA GLU A 273 28.07 12.86 2.00
C GLU A 273 27.46 14.15 1.45
N LEU A 274 26.13 14.19 1.30
CA LEU A 274 25.39 15.35 0.79
C LEU A 274 25.00 16.37 1.86
N LYS A 275 25.56 16.29 3.09
CA LYS A 275 25.27 17.24 4.17
C LYS A 275 25.51 18.70 3.78
#